data_AF-A0A951CG14-F1
#
_entry.id   AF-A0A951CG14-F1
#
_cell.length_a   1.000
_cell.length_b   1.000
_cell.length_c   1.000
_cell.angle_alpha   90.00
_cell.angle_beta   90.00
_cell.angle_gamma   90.00
#
_symmetry.space_group_name_H-M   'P 1'
#
loop_
_entity.id
_entity.type
_entity.pdbx_description
1 polymer ?
#
loop_
_entity_poly.entity_id
_entity_poly.type
_entity_poly.pdbx_seq_one_letter_code
_entity_poly.pdbx_strand_id
1 'polypeptide(L)'
;MRLEFAHLSDDQLREVAMRADDLLRFTAAAAVAASRVLGQEMYDVQLRGALALARGSIAEMQTGEGKTLAAVPTVAWLAKERRGVHVMTVNDYLACRDARWMGDIYRLLGLSVGY
;
A
#
# COMPACT_ATOMS: atom_id res chain seq x y z
N MET A 1 -10.70 -10.64 7.62
CA MET A 1 -9.43 -9.88 7.58
C MET A 1 -9.61 -8.37 7.65
N ARG A 2 -10.05 -7.64 6.60
CA ARG A 2 -10.19 -6.16 6.69
C ARG A 2 -11.10 -5.70 7.84
N LEU A 3 -12.25 -6.36 8.00
CA LEU A 3 -13.19 -6.09 9.11
C LEU A 3 -12.58 -6.38 10.49
N GLU A 4 -11.75 -7.43 10.61
CA GLU A 4 -11.05 -7.74 11.86
C GLU A 4 -10.05 -6.64 12.22
N PHE A 5 -9.36 -6.08 11.22
CA PHE A 5 -8.34 -5.04 11.42
C PHE A 5 -8.94 -3.63 11.56
N ALA A 6 -10.17 -3.41 11.09
CA ALA A 6 -10.83 -2.11 11.16
C ALA A 6 -10.93 -1.57 12.58
N HIS A 7 -11.07 -2.45 13.58
CA HIS A 7 -11.21 -2.09 15.00
C HIS A 7 -9.89 -1.86 15.74
N LEU A 8 -8.74 -2.16 15.13
CA LEU A 8 -7.43 -2.01 15.77
C LEU A 8 -7.04 -0.53 15.88
N SER A 9 -6.27 -0.14 16.90
CA SER A 9 -5.60 1.17 16.89
C SER A 9 -4.56 1.26 15.78
N ASP A 10 -4.04 2.45 15.47
CA ASP A 10 -3.00 2.60 14.45
C ASP A 10 -1.70 1.86 14.84
N ASP A 11 -1.34 1.86 16.13
CA ASP A 11 -0.17 1.12 16.61
C ASP A 11 -0.37 -0.39 16.51
N GLN A 12 -1.57 -0.89 16.83
CA GLN A 12 -1.91 -2.31 16.65
C GLN A 12 -1.92 -2.70 15.17
N LEU A 13 -2.46 -1.84 14.29
CA LEU A 13 -2.48 -2.08 12.85
C LEU A 13 -1.06 -2.12 12.28
N ARG A 14 -0.19 -1.20 12.72
CA ARG A 14 1.23 -1.20 12.38
C ARG A 14 1.91 -2.48 12.83
N GLU A 15 1.68 -2.92 14.06
CA GLU A 15 2.25 -4.17 14.58
C GLU A 15 1.80 -5.36 13.74
N VAL A 16 0.50 -5.45 13.41
CA VAL A 16 -0.04 -6.50 12.54
C VAL A 16 0.61 -6.48 11.16
N ALA A 17 0.77 -5.30 10.55
CA ALA A 17 1.41 -5.17 9.24
C ALA A 17 2.90 -5.61 9.30
N MET A 18 3.65 -5.15 10.31
CA MET A 18 5.07 -5.47 10.44
C MET A 18 5.34 -6.93 10.81
N ARG A 19 4.38 -7.59 11.49
CA ARG A 19 4.47 -9.01 11.82
C ARG A 19 3.84 -9.94 10.78
N ALA A 20 3.17 -9.40 9.76
CA ALA A 20 2.55 -10.23 8.73
C ALA A 20 3.62 -11.05 7.98
N ASP A 21 3.42 -12.35 7.96
CA ASP A 21 4.24 -13.36 7.30
C ASP A 21 3.75 -13.70 5.89
N ASP A 22 2.51 -13.32 5.58
CA ASP A 22 1.92 -13.50 4.26
C ASP A 22 1.42 -12.19 3.63
N LEU A 23 1.44 -12.17 2.29
CA LEU A 23 1.06 -11.02 1.48
C LEU A 23 -0.42 -10.64 1.65
N LEU A 24 -1.32 -11.60 1.87
CA LEU A 24 -2.76 -11.33 1.97
C LEU A 24 -3.07 -10.59 3.26
N ARG A 25 -2.51 -11.06 4.39
CA ARG A 25 -2.62 -10.40 5.69
C ARG A 25 -2.03 -9.01 5.67
N PHE A 26 -0.84 -8.84 5.09
CA PHE A 26 -0.23 -7.53 4.92
C PHE A 26 -1.13 -6.61 4.06
N THR A 27 -1.63 -7.12 2.93
CA THR A 27 -2.50 -6.35 2.02
C THR A 27 -3.78 -5.89 2.71
N ALA A 28 -4.38 -6.73 3.55
CA ALA A 28 -5.55 -6.35 4.34
C ALA A 28 -5.24 -5.22 5.35
N ALA A 29 -4.08 -5.26 6.01
CA ALA A 29 -3.67 -4.19 6.93
C ALA A 29 -3.37 -2.88 6.18
N ALA A 30 -2.67 -2.95 5.04
CA ALA A 30 -2.40 -1.80 4.18
C ALA A 30 -3.68 -1.15 3.63
N ALA A 31 -4.69 -1.94 3.27
CA ALA A 31 -5.99 -1.43 2.84
C ALA A 31 -6.74 -0.68 3.97
N VAL A 32 -6.68 -1.17 5.21
CA VAL A 32 -7.26 -0.45 6.36
C VAL A 32 -6.49 0.84 6.63
N ALA A 33 -5.16 0.83 6.53
CA ALA A 33 -4.34 2.04 6.66
C ALA A 33 -4.69 3.08 5.58
N ALA A 34 -4.84 2.65 4.32
CA ALA A 34 -5.28 3.51 3.23
C ALA A 34 -6.65 4.14 3.50
N SER A 35 -7.61 3.35 3.99
CA SER A 35 -8.94 3.85 4.35
C SER A 35 -8.89 4.93 5.43
N ARG A 36 -8.08 4.74 6.49
CA ARG A 36 -7.91 5.72 7.57
C ARG A 36 -7.28 7.02 7.09
N VAL A 37 -6.27 6.93 6.24
CA VAL A 37 -5.48 8.08 5.79
C VAL A 37 -6.22 8.87 4.70
N LEU A 38 -6.84 8.18 3.74
CA LEU A 38 -7.47 8.81 2.57
C LEU A 38 -8.99 8.94 2.67
N GLY A 39 -9.63 8.31 3.66
CA GLY A 39 -11.09 8.24 3.77
C GLY A 39 -11.74 7.42 2.66
N GLN A 40 -10.99 6.53 1.99
CA GLN A 40 -11.45 5.73 0.86
C GLN A 40 -11.07 4.26 1.02
N GLU A 41 -12.06 3.38 0.94
CA GLU A 41 -11.83 1.94 0.89
C GLU A 41 -11.22 1.53 -0.45
N MET A 42 -10.26 0.61 -0.41
CA MET A 42 -9.73 0.00 -1.64
C MET A 42 -10.77 -0.93 -2.27
N TYR A 43 -11.00 -0.76 -3.57
CA TYR A 43 -11.85 -1.63 -4.37
C TYR A 43 -11.17 -2.96 -4.69
N ASP A 44 -11.98 -3.98 -4.97
CA ASP A 44 -11.49 -5.33 -5.28
C ASP A 44 -10.51 -5.37 -6.45
N VAL A 45 -10.73 -4.53 -7.47
CA VAL A 45 -9.81 -4.41 -8.63
C VAL A 45 -8.43 -3.89 -8.22
N GLN A 46 -8.37 -2.96 -7.26
CA GLN A 46 -7.12 -2.41 -6.74
C GLN A 46 -6.37 -3.45 -5.90
N LEU A 47 -7.10 -4.20 -5.07
CA LEU A 47 -6.52 -5.29 -4.28
C LEU A 47 -5.96 -6.40 -5.17
N ARG A 48 -6.67 -6.76 -6.25
CA ARG A 48 -6.17 -7.72 -7.24
C ARG A 48 -4.92 -7.19 -7.95
N GLY A 49 -4.90 -5.92 -8.33
CA GLY A 49 -3.74 -5.25 -8.91
C GLY A 49 -2.53 -5.30 -7.99
N ALA A 50 -2.72 -5.02 -6.70
CA ALA A 50 -1.68 -5.11 -5.68
C ALA A 50 -1.08 -6.53 -5.58
N LEU A 51 -1.94 -7.54 -5.50
CA LEU A 51 -1.51 -8.93 -5.41
C LEU A 51 -0.76 -9.39 -6.67
N ALA A 52 -1.22 -8.98 -7.85
CA ALA A 52 -0.54 -9.26 -9.12
C ALA A 52 0.86 -8.61 -9.16
N LEU A 53 0.95 -7.33 -8.82
CA LEU A 53 2.21 -6.58 -8.81
C LEU A 53 3.21 -7.17 -7.81
N ALA A 54 2.74 -7.56 -6.62
CA ALA A 54 3.60 -8.15 -5.59
C ALA A 54 4.18 -9.52 -5.98
N ARG A 55 3.52 -10.23 -6.90
CA ARG A 55 3.97 -11.50 -7.48
C ARG A 55 4.89 -11.31 -8.70
N GLY A 56 5.27 -10.07 -9.01
CA GLY A 56 6.15 -9.75 -10.14
C GLY A 56 5.45 -9.71 -11.50
N SER A 57 4.12 -9.68 -11.53
CA SER A 57 3.35 -9.52 -12.77
C SER A 57 3.13 -8.04 -13.11
N ILE A 58 2.82 -7.76 -14.38
CA ILE A 58 2.34 -6.44 -14.81
C ILE A 58 0.84 -6.38 -14.53
N ALA A 59 0.43 -5.43 -13.68
CA ALA A 59 -0.98 -5.16 -13.41
C ALA A 59 -1.50 -4.13 -14.43
N GLU A 60 -2.17 -4.59 -15.48
CA GLU A 60 -2.88 -3.70 -16.39
C GLU A 60 -4.17 -3.19 -15.74
N MET A 61 -4.23 -1.88 -15.56
CA MET A 61 -5.39 -1.17 -15.04
C MET A 61 -5.67 0.00 -15.98
N GLN A 62 -6.91 0.39 -16.15
CA GLN A 62 -7.30 1.54 -16.95
C GLN A 62 -7.08 2.86 -16.19
N THR A 63 -7.10 3.97 -16.92
CA THR A 63 -7.05 5.30 -16.29
C THR A 63 -8.30 5.49 -15.43
N GLY A 64 -8.11 6.00 -14.21
CA GLY A 64 -9.21 6.21 -13.25
C GLY A 64 -9.42 5.06 -12.26
N GLU A 65 -8.82 3.88 -12.46
CA GLU A 65 -8.95 2.75 -11.52
C GLU A 65 -8.11 2.89 -10.24
N GLY A 66 -7.36 3.98 -10.10
CA GLY A 66 -6.57 4.28 -8.90
C GLY A 66 -5.27 3.47 -8.79
N LYS A 67 -4.50 3.39 -9.87
CA LYS A 67 -3.20 2.68 -9.94
C LYS A 67 -2.24 3.06 -8.81
N THR A 68 -2.19 4.35 -8.45
CA THR A 68 -1.32 4.87 -7.40
C THR A 68 -1.66 4.24 -6.03
N LEU A 69 -2.94 4.20 -5.68
CA LEU A 69 -3.40 3.57 -4.44
C LEU A 69 -3.26 2.04 -4.49
N ALA A 70 -3.58 1.44 -5.64
CA ALA A 70 -3.45 -0.01 -5.85
C ALA A 70 -2.01 -0.52 -5.65
N ALA A 71 -0.99 0.32 -5.90
CA ALA A 71 0.40 -0.05 -5.69
C ALA A 71 0.82 -0.06 -4.21
N VAL A 72 0.12 0.66 -3.31
CA VAL A 72 0.54 0.85 -1.92
C VAL A 72 0.81 -0.46 -1.16
N PRO A 73 -0.08 -1.47 -1.18
CA PRO A 73 0.19 -2.72 -0.46
C PRO A 73 1.45 -3.43 -0.98
N THR A 74 1.67 -3.41 -2.30
CA THR A 74 2.85 -4.02 -2.92
C THR A 74 4.13 -3.28 -2.54
N VAL A 75 4.14 -1.95 -2.63
CA VAL A 75 5.29 -1.12 -2.31
C VAL A 75 5.68 -1.34 -0.84
N ALA A 76 4.71 -1.25 0.07
CA ALA A 76 4.96 -1.42 1.49
C ALA A 76 5.41 -2.85 1.83
N TRP A 77 4.83 -3.88 1.21
CA TRP A 77 5.24 -5.28 1.37
C TRP A 77 6.68 -5.52 0.92
N LEU A 78 7.02 -5.06 -0.29
CA LEU A 78 8.38 -5.23 -0.84
C LEU A 78 9.42 -4.43 -0.04
N ALA A 79 9.07 -3.23 0.43
CA ALA A 79 9.94 -2.44 1.30
C ALA A 79 10.27 -3.20 2.59
N LYS A 80 9.25 -3.81 3.23
CA LYS A 80 9.40 -4.65 4.41
C LYS A 80 10.28 -5.87 4.13
N GLU A 81 9.96 -6.64 3.09
CA GLU A 81 10.63 -7.92 2.81
C GLU A 81 12.05 -7.76 2.25
N ARG A 82 12.32 -6.69 1.49
CA ARG A 82 13.57 -6.52 0.73
C ARG A 82 14.42 -5.33 1.19
N ARG A 83 14.08 -4.73 2.34
CA ARG A 83 14.79 -3.57 2.92
C ARG A 83 14.80 -2.33 2.00
N GLY A 84 13.72 -2.15 1.24
CA GLY A 84 13.54 -1.02 0.34
C GLY A 84 12.86 -1.39 -0.98
N VAL A 85 12.34 -0.37 -1.66
CA VAL A 85 11.69 -0.49 -2.97
C VAL A 85 11.77 0.86 -3.68
N HIS A 86 11.90 0.85 -5.00
CA HIS A 86 11.82 2.05 -5.82
C HIS A 86 10.53 2.03 -6.63
N VAL A 87 9.80 3.15 -6.61
CA VAL A 87 8.62 3.36 -7.44
C VAL A 87 9.01 4.33 -8.55
N MET A 88 9.13 3.83 -9.77
CA MET A 88 9.50 4.65 -10.93
C MET A 88 8.26 5.23 -11.59
N THR A 89 8.32 6.51 -11.93
CA THR A 89 7.28 7.23 -12.69
C THR A 89 7.92 8.11 -13.75
N VAL A 90 7.11 8.72 -14.61
CA VAL A 90 7.60 9.34 -15.85
C VAL A 90 8.19 10.75 -15.67
N ASN A 91 7.99 11.40 -14.51
CA ASN A 91 8.58 12.71 -14.21
C ASN A 91 8.58 13.03 -12.71
N ASP A 92 9.39 14.02 -12.34
CA ASP A 92 9.58 14.47 -10.95
C ASP A 92 8.31 14.98 -10.28
N TYR A 93 7.41 15.60 -11.06
CA TYR A 93 6.13 16.07 -10.55
C TYR A 93 5.28 14.91 -10.03
N LEU A 94 5.14 13.84 -10.81
CA LEU A 94 4.40 12.65 -10.40
C LEU A 94 5.09 11.93 -9.24
N ALA A 95 6.44 11.88 -9.23
CA ALA A 95 7.19 11.26 -8.15
C ALA A 95 6.92 11.98 -6.81
N CYS A 96 7.06 13.31 -6.81
CA CYS A 96 6.79 14.16 -5.66
C CYS A 96 5.33 14.07 -5.20
N ARG A 97 4.37 14.13 -6.14
CA ARG A 97 2.94 14.02 -5.85
C ARG A 97 2.61 12.68 -5.20
N ASP A 98 3.06 11.57 -5.78
CA ASP A 98 2.69 10.23 -5.33
C ASP A 98 3.36 9.90 -3.99
N ALA A 99 4.61 10.32 -3.78
CA ALA A 99 5.30 10.19 -2.50
C ALA A 99 4.63 10.99 -1.37
N ARG A 100 4.13 12.20 -1.67
CA ARG A 100 3.38 13.01 -0.70
C ARG A 100 2.01 12.41 -0.41
N TRP A 101 1.28 12.03 -1.46
CA TRP A 101 -0.10 11.55 -1.33
C TRP A 101 -0.18 10.19 -0.62
N MET A 102 0.69 9.23 -0.97
CA MET A 102 0.69 7.90 -0.33
C MET A 102 1.57 7.86 0.92
N GLY A 103 2.34 8.92 1.19
CA GLY A 103 3.37 8.95 2.23
C GLY A 103 2.85 8.69 3.63
N ASP A 104 1.68 9.23 3.99
CA ASP A 104 1.08 9.02 5.30
C ASP A 104 0.62 7.58 5.52
N ILE A 105 0.24 6.86 4.45
CA ILE A 105 -0.08 5.43 4.52
C ILE A 105 1.18 4.63 4.86
N TYR A 106 2.30 4.91 4.17
CA TYR A 106 3.58 4.25 4.45
C TYR A 106 4.06 4.53 5.89
N ARG A 107 3.94 5.78 6.37
CA ARG A 107 4.30 6.14 7.75
C ARG A 107 3.42 5.44 8.78
N LEU A 108 2.11 5.32 8.53
CA LEU A 108 1.21 4.57 9.41
C LEU A 108 1.68 3.11 9.52
N LEU A 109 2.02 2.48 8.39
CA LEU A 109 2.58 1.12 8.32
C LEU A 109 4.01 0.99 8.87
N GLY A 110 4.62 2.08 9.38
CA GLY A 110 5.94 2.06 10.01
C GLY A 110 7.11 2.17 9.03
N LEU A 111 6.86 2.65 7.81
CA LEU A 111 7.87 2.84 6.77
C LEU A 111 8.20 4.32 6.58
N SER A 112 9.40 4.61 6.09
CA SER A 112 9.80 5.93 5.60
C SER A 112 9.64 6.04 4.09
N VAL A 113 9.42 7.25 3.58
CA VAL A 113 9.31 7.55 2.14
C VAL A 113 10.18 8.74 1.77
N GLY A 114 10.78 8.71 0.58
CA GLY A 114 11.53 9.81 -0.04
C GLY A 114 11.21 9.92 -1.52
N TYR A 115 11.53 11.07 -2.13
CA TYR A 115 11.43 11.34 -3.56
C TYR A 115 12.62 12.17 -4.04
#